data_AF-A0AAW0XZ43-F1
#
_entry.id   AF-A0AAW0XZ43-F1
#
_cell.length_a   1.000
_cell.length_b   1.000
_cell.length_c   1.000
_cell.angle_alpha   90.00
_cell.angle_beta   90.00
_cell.angle_gamma   90.00
#
_symmetry.space_group_name_H-M   'P 1'
#
loop_
_entity.id
_entity.type
_entity.pdbx_description
1 polymer ?
#
loop_
_entity_poly.entity_id
_entity_poly.type
_entity_poly.pdbx_seq_one_letter_code
_entity_poly.pdbx_strand_id
1 'polypeptide(L)'
;MKKALDNSFTDPSLSHEAKIVMDHIKLLERQMAIDEADCNDQTNPMLIKYPRAANIIDKSLLTTLFYCCMYHWVASESHVGSPLALRKAHSFTDAQVLWTVLRGRARVNHWPLPSELGSWLGSKGILGTLGSITSAFSSAGKGTTSGIKATLPIEQVVHTLSASCAPANVLAVYIALIDSMETRLKLAINYKCHQAVIEVHIAQKDRDALEKYMKEIPTGSPEFLKADAALKSVKWKN
;
A
#
# COMPACT_ATOMS: atom_id res chain seq x y z
N MET A 1 28.68 -2.37 -22.44
CA MET A 1 28.07 -3.64 -22.02
C MET A 1 27.67 -4.53 -23.19
N LYS A 2 26.87 -4.08 -24.18
CA LYS A 2 26.52 -4.90 -25.37
C LYS A 2 27.72 -5.57 -26.06
N LYS A 3 28.77 -4.79 -26.36
CA LYS A 3 30.03 -5.32 -26.92
C LYS A 3 30.73 -6.37 -26.05
N ALA A 4 30.58 -6.29 -24.71
CA ALA A 4 31.15 -7.29 -23.81
C ALA A 4 30.32 -8.57 -23.81
N LEU A 5 28.98 -8.46 -23.92
CA LEU A 5 28.08 -9.60 -24.13
C LEU A 5 28.45 -10.37 -25.41
N ASP A 6 28.67 -9.65 -26.50
CA ASP A 6 28.97 -10.25 -27.80
C ASP A 6 30.36 -10.90 -27.87
N ASN A 7 31.33 -10.39 -27.10
CA ASN A 7 32.73 -10.83 -27.20
C ASN A 7 33.19 -11.75 -26.05
N SER A 8 32.60 -11.64 -24.85
CA SER A 8 33.11 -12.26 -23.63
C SER A 8 32.16 -13.28 -23.00
N PHE A 9 30.90 -13.33 -23.44
CA PHE A 9 29.88 -14.26 -22.92
C PHE A 9 29.43 -15.29 -23.98
N THR A 10 30.33 -15.62 -24.91
CA THR A 10 30.09 -16.64 -25.94
C THR A 10 30.23 -18.06 -25.40
N ASP A 11 30.87 -18.25 -24.25
CA ASP A 11 30.98 -19.52 -23.54
C ASP A 11 29.63 -19.91 -22.89
N PRO A 12 29.04 -21.08 -23.21
CA PRO A 12 27.84 -21.58 -22.57
C PRO A 12 27.91 -21.66 -21.03
N SER A 13 29.12 -21.82 -20.47
CA SER A 13 29.33 -21.85 -19.02
C SER A 13 28.97 -20.52 -18.34
N LEU A 14 29.01 -19.41 -19.08
CA LEU A 14 28.71 -18.05 -18.62
C LEU A 14 27.27 -17.60 -18.96
N SER A 15 26.40 -18.53 -19.36
CA SER A 15 25.03 -18.21 -19.80
C SER A 15 24.19 -17.53 -18.70
N HIS A 16 24.45 -17.81 -17.43
CA HIS A 16 23.78 -17.16 -16.31
C HIS A 16 24.18 -15.69 -16.18
N GLU A 17 25.47 -15.41 -16.19
CA GLU A 17 26.05 -14.07 -16.11
C GLU A 17 25.67 -13.24 -17.33
N ALA A 18 25.68 -13.86 -18.52
CA ALA A 18 25.21 -13.25 -19.76
C ALA A 18 23.77 -12.74 -19.63
N LYS A 19 22.90 -13.54 -19.01
CA LYS A 19 21.51 -13.16 -18.73
C LYS A 19 21.43 -11.99 -17.75
N ILE A 20 22.21 -12.00 -16.66
CA ILE A 20 22.25 -10.90 -15.69
C ILE A 20 22.68 -9.59 -16.37
N VAL A 21 23.74 -9.64 -17.18
CA VAL A 21 24.23 -8.48 -17.93
C VAL A 21 23.18 -7.98 -18.92
N MET A 22 22.50 -8.89 -19.63
CA MET A 22 21.42 -8.53 -20.54
C MET A 22 20.24 -7.86 -19.82
N ASP A 23 19.81 -8.40 -18.68
CA ASP A 23 18.73 -7.83 -17.88
C ASP A 23 19.10 -6.46 -17.31
N HIS A 24 20.37 -6.27 -16.93
CA HIS A 24 20.88 -4.97 -16.50
C HIS A 24 20.94 -3.95 -17.65
N ILE A 25 21.36 -4.35 -18.85
CA ILE A 25 21.31 -3.49 -20.05
C ILE A 25 19.88 -3.01 -20.30
N LYS A 26 18.91 -3.93 -20.29
CA LYS A 26 17.49 -3.59 -20.49
C LYS A 26 16.98 -2.62 -19.44
N LEU A 27 17.39 -2.78 -18.18
CA LEU A 27 17.03 -1.86 -17.10
C LEU A 27 17.61 -0.47 -17.36
N LEU A 28 18.89 -0.36 -17.72
CA LEU A 28 19.55 0.92 -18.01
C LEU A 28 18.91 1.64 -19.19
N GLU A 29 18.62 0.93 -20.29
CA GLU A 29 17.93 1.51 -21.44
C GLU A 29 16.58 2.10 -21.05
N ARG A 30 15.83 1.39 -20.20
CA ARG A 30 14.56 1.88 -19.67
C ARG A 30 14.73 3.08 -18.74
N GLN A 31 15.74 3.06 -17.85
CA GLN A 31 16.04 4.17 -16.95
C GLN A 31 16.42 5.43 -17.73
N MET A 32 17.20 5.31 -18.80
CA MET A 32 17.55 6.41 -19.68
C MET A 32 16.31 7.02 -20.34
N ALA A 33 15.41 6.18 -20.88
CA ALA A 33 14.17 6.65 -21.49
C ALA A 33 13.23 7.36 -20.49
N ILE A 34 13.15 6.84 -19.25
CA ILE A 34 12.39 7.50 -18.17
C ILE A 34 13.04 8.83 -17.78
N ASP A 35 14.36 8.87 -17.60
CA ASP A 35 15.06 10.08 -17.17
C ASP A 35 14.97 11.19 -18.22
N GLU A 36 15.11 10.83 -19.51
CA GLU A 36 14.94 11.75 -20.64
C GLU A 36 13.53 12.35 -20.69
N ALA A 37 12.49 11.51 -20.52
CA ALA A 37 11.12 11.98 -20.47
C ALA A 37 10.87 12.92 -19.28
N ASP A 38 11.31 12.51 -18.08
CA ASP A 38 10.96 13.19 -16.83
C ASP A 38 11.82 14.43 -16.54
N CYS A 39 13.01 14.56 -17.15
CA CYS A 39 13.91 15.69 -16.88
C CYS A 39 13.38 17.05 -17.35
N ASN A 40 12.56 17.03 -18.40
CA ASN A 40 11.97 18.24 -18.96
C ASN A 40 10.44 18.24 -18.80
N ASP A 41 9.86 17.26 -18.08
CA ASP A 41 8.43 17.15 -17.89
C ASP A 41 7.93 18.16 -16.85
N GLN A 42 7.27 19.20 -17.34
CA GLN A 42 6.59 20.22 -16.54
C GLN A 42 5.07 19.99 -16.44
N THR A 43 4.59 18.86 -16.96
CA THR A 43 3.16 18.53 -17.04
C THR A 43 2.73 17.51 -15.99
N ASN A 44 3.63 16.63 -15.56
CA ASN A 44 3.31 15.62 -14.56
C ASN A 44 3.12 16.25 -13.16
N PRO A 45 1.92 16.17 -12.57
CA PRO A 45 1.62 16.81 -11.29
C PRO A 45 2.43 16.21 -10.13
N MET A 46 2.84 14.94 -10.22
CA MET A 46 3.68 14.31 -9.21
C MET A 46 5.11 14.86 -9.26
N LEU A 47 5.66 15.09 -10.45
CA LEU A 47 6.99 15.69 -10.62
C LEU A 47 7.00 17.15 -10.17
N ILE A 48 5.93 17.90 -10.42
CA ILE A 48 5.78 19.29 -9.95
C ILE A 48 5.70 19.34 -8.42
N LYS A 49 4.84 18.49 -7.82
CA LYS A 49 4.61 18.48 -6.37
C LYS A 49 5.78 17.87 -5.59
N TYR A 50 6.46 16.88 -6.17
CA TYR A 50 7.59 16.16 -5.57
C TYR A 50 8.78 16.15 -6.53
N PRO A 51 9.51 17.28 -6.66
CA PRO A 51 10.64 17.38 -7.57
C PRO A 51 11.67 16.25 -7.39
N ARG A 52 12.25 15.81 -8.50
CA ARG A 52 13.23 14.72 -8.52
C ARG A 52 14.49 15.16 -7.77
N ALA A 53 14.91 14.36 -6.79
CA ALA A 53 16.13 14.63 -6.05
C ALA A 53 17.41 14.21 -6.81
N ALA A 54 17.30 13.23 -7.70
CA ALA A 54 18.38 12.70 -8.52
C ALA A 54 17.83 12.00 -9.76
N ASN A 55 18.68 11.71 -10.73
CA ASN A 55 18.33 10.83 -11.84
C ASN A 55 18.15 9.37 -11.39
N ILE A 56 17.45 8.60 -12.22
CA ILE A 56 17.12 7.20 -11.96
C ILE A 56 18.15 6.22 -12.58
N ILE A 57 19.11 6.72 -13.35
CA ILE A 57 20.12 5.93 -14.05
C ILE A 57 21.01 5.21 -13.02
N ASP A 58 21.34 3.95 -13.31
CA ASP A 58 22.20 3.10 -12.47
C ASP A 58 21.63 2.79 -11.08
N LYS A 59 20.33 3.04 -10.87
CA LYS A 59 19.63 2.63 -9.65
C LYS A 59 19.24 1.16 -9.73
N SER A 60 19.06 0.54 -8.57
CA SER A 60 18.57 -0.84 -8.52
C SER A 60 17.18 -0.96 -9.17
N LEU A 61 16.82 -2.18 -9.58
CA LEU A 61 15.49 -2.47 -10.13
C LEU A 61 14.36 -2.08 -9.14
N LEU A 62 14.54 -2.31 -7.84
CA LEU A 62 13.57 -1.92 -6.81
C LEU A 62 13.48 -0.41 -6.64
N THR A 63 14.61 0.30 -6.71
CA THR A 63 14.63 1.77 -6.67
C THR A 63 13.94 2.37 -7.91
N THR A 64 14.13 1.74 -9.07
CA THR A 64 13.44 2.10 -10.31
C THR A 64 11.93 1.92 -10.16
N LEU A 65 11.49 0.77 -9.64
CA LEU A 65 10.07 0.52 -9.38
C LEU A 65 9.50 1.52 -8.36
N PHE A 66 10.23 1.83 -7.30
CA PHE A 66 9.83 2.83 -6.30
C PHE A 66 9.58 4.20 -6.95
N TYR A 67 10.52 4.65 -7.79
CA TYR A 67 10.38 5.89 -8.54
C TYR A 67 9.15 5.86 -9.45
N CYS A 68 8.97 4.80 -10.23
CA CYS A 68 7.79 4.62 -11.08
C CYS A 68 6.48 4.68 -10.27
N CYS A 69 6.45 4.09 -9.06
CA CYS A 69 5.27 4.12 -8.19
C CYS A 69 4.96 5.53 -7.64
N MET A 70 5.99 6.36 -7.46
CA MET A 70 5.81 7.75 -7.04
C MET A 70 5.23 8.61 -8.16
N TYR A 71 5.79 8.52 -9.37
CA TYR A 71 5.56 9.50 -10.43
C TYR A 71 4.60 9.04 -11.54
N HIS A 72 4.50 7.72 -11.77
CA HIS A 72 3.90 7.15 -12.97
C HIS A 72 2.86 6.06 -12.66
N TRP A 73 2.29 6.06 -11.45
CA TRP A 73 1.34 5.01 -11.05
C TRP A 73 0.12 4.89 -11.98
N VAL A 74 -0.42 6.03 -12.42
CA VAL A 74 -1.62 6.10 -13.28
C VAL A 74 -1.26 5.97 -14.76
N ALA A 75 0.03 5.87 -15.10
CA ALA A 75 0.47 5.77 -16.48
C ALA A 75 0.03 4.43 -17.10
N SER A 76 -0.42 4.48 -18.35
CA SER A 76 -0.78 3.29 -19.13
C SER A 76 0.39 2.31 -19.22
N GLU A 77 0.12 1.03 -19.47
CA GLU A 77 1.18 0.03 -19.61
C GLU A 77 2.11 0.30 -20.82
N SER A 78 1.66 1.12 -21.78
CA SER A 78 2.50 1.59 -22.89
C SER A 78 3.54 2.63 -22.47
N HIS A 79 3.36 3.27 -21.30
CA HIS A 79 4.29 4.28 -20.80
C HIS A 79 5.57 3.64 -20.26
N VAL A 80 6.72 4.19 -20.63
CA VAL A 80 8.05 3.66 -20.23
C VAL A 80 8.22 3.63 -18.71
N GLY A 81 7.67 4.61 -18.00
CA GLY A 81 7.68 4.71 -16.54
C GLY A 81 6.60 3.90 -15.82
N SER A 82 5.72 3.17 -16.51
CA SER A 82 4.61 2.46 -15.86
C SER A 82 5.11 1.34 -14.92
N PRO A 83 4.74 1.35 -13.62
CA PRO A 83 5.09 0.29 -12.67
C PRO A 83 4.62 -1.09 -13.10
N LEU A 84 3.43 -1.16 -13.73
CA LEU A 84 2.84 -2.42 -14.20
C LEU A 84 3.65 -3.01 -15.35
N ALA A 85 4.07 -2.16 -16.30
CA ALA A 85 4.92 -2.57 -17.40
C ALA A 85 6.33 -2.96 -16.92
N LEU A 86 6.88 -2.27 -15.91
CA LEU A 86 8.15 -2.65 -15.29
C LEU A 86 8.05 -4.01 -14.61
N ARG A 87 6.94 -4.25 -13.89
CA ARG A 87 6.66 -5.54 -13.26
C ARG A 87 6.53 -6.68 -14.27
N LYS A 88 5.91 -6.46 -15.43
CA LYS A 88 5.80 -7.50 -16.47
C LYS A 88 7.15 -7.82 -17.13
N ALA A 89 8.01 -6.81 -17.26
CA ALA A 89 9.31 -6.94 -17.93
C ALA A 89 10.37 -7.64 -17.07
N HIS A 90 10.25 -7.61 -15.74
CA HIS A 90 11.23 -8.17 -14.82
C HIS A 90 10.60 -9.11 -13.80
N SER A 91 11.31 -10.15 -13.38
CA SER A 91 10.83 -11.16 -12.43
C SER A 91 10.83 -10.66 -10.97
N PHE A 92 9.95 -9.71 -10.64
CA PHE A 92 9.74 -9.33 -9.24
C PHE A 92 8.96 -10.39 -8.46
N THR A 93 9.27 -10.56 -7.19
CA THR A 93 8.37 -11.26 -6.26
C THR A 93 7.21 -10.36 -5.86
N ASP A 94 6.04 -10.94 -5.57
CA ASP A 94 4.87 -10.17 -5.14
C ASP A 94 5.16 -9.35 -3.87
N ALA A 95 5.95 -9.89 -2.94
CA ALA A 95 6.37 -9.20 -1.72
C ALA A 95 7.22 -7.94 -2.03
N GLN A 96 8.16 -8.05 -2.97
CA GLN A 96 8.99 -6.93 -3.41
C GLN A 96 8.16 -5.83 -4.06
N VAL A 97 7.24 -6.19 -4.97
CA VAL A 97 6.34 -5.22 -5.61
C VAL A 97 5.50 -4.52 -4.54
N LEU A 98 4.85 -5.29 -3.68
CA LEU A 98 3.92 -4.79 -2.68
C LEU A 98 4.60 -3.82 -1.69
N TRP A 99 5.77 -4.18 -1.15
CA TRP A 99 6.54 -3.28 -0.29
C TRP A 99 6.99 -2.00 -1.01
N THR A 100 7.40 -2.13 -2.27
CA THR A 100 7.91 -1.01 -3.05
C THR A 100 6.79 -0.02 -3.39
N VAL A 101 5.63 -0.53 -3.81
CA VAL A 101 4.42 0.26 -4.06
C VAL A 101 3.99 0.97 -2.79
N LEU A 102 3.88 0.23 -1.67
CA LEU A 102 3.49 0.80 -0.37
C LEU A 102 4.37 1.99 0.00
N ARG A 103 5.70 1.81 -0.03
CA ARG A 103 6.66 2.86 0.33
C ARG A 103 6.64 4.02 -0.66
N GLY A 104 6.57 3.75 -1.97
CA GLY A 104 6.53 4.79 -3.01
C GLY A 104 5.30 5.67 -2.90
N ARG A 105 4.12 5.05 -2.74
CA ARG A 105 2.84 5.75 -2.59
C ARG A 105 2.75 6.52 -1.28
N ALA A 106 3.29 5.94 -0.20
CA ALA A 106 3.41 6.61 1.08
C ALA A 106 4.31 7.85 1.01
N ARG A 107 5.42 7.80 0.26
CA ARG A 107 6.34 8.93 0.09
C ARG A 107 5.68 10.16 -0.54
N VAL A 108 4.68 9.95 -1.40
CA VAL A 108 3.91 11.01 -2.06
C VAL A 108 2.56 11.29 -1.36
N ASN A 109 2.37 10.79 -0.14
CA ASN A 109 1.14 10.92 0.66
C ASN A 109 -0.13 10.59 -0.13
N HIS A 110 -0.04 9.64 -1.05
CA HIS A 110 -1.14 9.32 -1.94
C HIS A 110 -1.97 8.20 -1.33
N TRP A 111 -3.03 8.65 -0.65
CA TRP A 111 -4.01 7.81 0.01
C TRP A 111 -5.37 7.96 -0.69
N PRO A 112 -6.21 6.92 -0.74
CA PRO A 112 -5.94 5.53 -0.32
C PRO A 112 -4.92 4.85 -1.24
N LEU A 113 -4.36 3.71 -0.80
CA LEU A 113 -3.53 2.90 -1.69
C LEU A 113 -4.38 2.34 -2.85
N PRO A 114 -3.75 2.03 -3.99
CA PRO A 114 -4.45 1.50 -5.16
C PRO A 114 -5.21 0.21 -4.84
N SER A 115 -6.41 0.06 -5.41
CA SER A 115 -7.30 -1.07 -5.12
C SER A 115 -6.72 -2.41 -5.60
N GLU A 116 -5.87 -2.37 -6.62
CA GLU A 116 -5.13 -3.53 -7.15
C GLU A 116 -4.22 -4.15 -6.09
N LEU A 117 -3.75 -3.34 -5.13
CA LEU A 117 -2.95 -3.80 -4.02
C LEU A 117 -3.72 -4.75 -3.10
N GLY A 118 -5.04 -4.58 -3.02
CA GLY A 118 -5.92 -5.42 -2.21
C GLY A 118 -5.94 -6.87 -2.67
N SER A 119 -5.94 -7.06 -4.00
CA SER A 119 -5.80 -8.36 -4.63
C SER A 119 -4.45 -9.02 -4.26
N TRP A 120 -3.36 -8.25 -4.22
CA TRP A 120 -2.00 -8.76 -3.95
C TRP A 120 -1.70 -8.99 -2.46
N LEU A 121 -2.36 -8.25 -1.58
CA LEU A 121 -2.42 -8.55 -0.14
C LEU A 121 -3.22 -9.83 0.14
N GLY A 122 -3.81 -10.41 -0.90
CA GLY A 122 -4.49 -11.69 -0.91
C GLY A 122 -5.96 -11.62 -0.50
N SER A 123 -6.50 -10.43 -0.22
CA SER A 123 -7.88 -10.32 0.24
C SER A 123 -8.85 -10.15 -0.92
N LYS A 124 -9.56 -11.24 -1.24
CA LYS A 124 -10.84 -11.19 -1.96
C LYS A 124 -11.90 -10.32 -1.26
N GLY A 125 -11.64 -9.85 -0.03
CA GLY A 125 -12.47 -8.91 0.72
C GLY A 125 -12.14 -7.42 0.52
N ILE A 126 -11.07 -7.06 -0.19
CA ILE A 126 -10.71 -5.64 -0.45
C ILE A 126 -11.44 -5.06 -1.68
N LEU A 127 -12.00 -5.92 -2.55
CA LEU A 127 -12.61 -5.51 -3.82
C LEU A 127 -13.91 -4.68 -3.66
N GLY A 128 -14.57 -4.74 -2.50
CA GLY A 128 -15.78 -3.95 -2.21
C GLY A 128 -15.54 -2.69 -1.36
N THR A 129 -14.48 -2.65 -0.57
CA THR A 129 -14.24 -1.63 0.48
C THR A 129 -13.29 -0.50 0.06
N LEU A 130 -12.39 -0.73 -0.91
CA LEU A 130 -11.48 0.33 -1.39
C LEU A 130 -12.01 1.08 -2.62
N GLY A 131 -12.96 0.53 -3.37
CA GLY A 131 -13.62 1.22 -4.49
C GLY A 131 -14.75 2.17 -4.06
N SER A 132 -15.14 2.13 -2.79
CA SER A 132 -16.26 2.92 -2.27
C SER A 132 -16.05 3.36 -0.82
N ILE A 133 -14.96 4.09 -0.57
CA ILE A 133 -14.72 4.71 0.74
C ILE A 133 -15.72 5.84 1.08
N THR A 134 -16.73 6.09 0.23
CA THR A 134 -17.92 6.90 0.55
C THR A 134 -19.19 6.09 0.81
N SER A 135 -19.22 4.76 0.61
CA SER A 135 -20.46 3.96 0.83
C SER A 135 -20.30 2.68 1.66
N ALA A 136 -19.08 2.21 1.95
CA ALA A 136 -18.87 0.95 2.66
C ALA A 136 -18.95 1.02 4.21
N PHE A 137 -19.23 2.19 4.79
CA PHE A 137 -19.46 2.31 6.25
C PHE A 137 -20.91 2.05 6.67
N SER A 138 -21.77 1.67 5.71
CA SER A 138 -23.16 1.30 5.94
C SER A 138 -23.35 -0.20 5.79
N SER A 139 -23.01 -0.97 6.84
CA SER A 139 -23.82 -2.10 7.34
C SER A 139 -22.97 -3.05 8.18
N ALA A 140 -23.55 -3.39 9.32
CA ALA A 140 -23.06 -4.38 10.24
C ALA A 140 -23.02 -5.79 9.62
N GLY A 141 -21.92 -6.50 9.86
CA GLY A 141 -21.92 -7.95 10.12
C GLY A 141 -21.79 -8.90 8.92
N LYS A 142 -21.03 -9.98 9.21
CA LYS A 142 -20.80 -11.24 8.47
C LYS A 142 -19.77 -11.23 7.33
N GLY A 143 -18.70 -12.00 7.54
CA GLY A 143 -17.86 -12.51 6.45
C GLY A 143 -16.49 -12.99 6.93
N THR A 144 -16.42 -14.25 7.35
CA THR A 144 -15.19 -15.03 7.54
C THR A 144 -14.24 -14.92 6.35
N THR A 145 -13.00 -14.49 6.56
CA THR A 145 -11.90 -14.62 5.57
C THR A 145 -10.87 -15.63 6.06
N SER A 146 -11.29 -16.89 6.20
CA SER A 146 -10.36 -18.00 6.34
C SER A 146 -9.61 -18.21 5.02
N GLY A 147 -8.28 -18.14 5.07
CA GLY A 147 -7.41 -18.66 4.01
C GLY A 147 -6.91 -17.64 3.00
N ILE A 148 -6.11 -16.69 3.47
CA ILE A 148 -5.31 -15.84 2.61
C ILE A 148 -3.88 -15.89 3.13
N LYS A 149 -2.97 -16.50 2.36
CA LYS A 149 -1.54 -16.30 2.56
C LYS A 149 -1.26 -14.84 2.19
N ALA A 150 -1.43 -13.94 3.15
CA ALA A 150 -1.06 -12.55 2.97
C ALA A 150 0.44 -12.54 2.69
N THR A 151 0.82 -12.08 1.49
CA THR A 151 2.23 -12.00 1.10
C THR A 151 3.01 -11.11 2.07
N LEU A 152 2.32 -10.20 2.79
CA LEU A 152 2.86 -9.37 3.85
C LEU A 152 2.08 -9.49 5.17
N PRO A 153 2.77 -9.44 6.34
CA PRO A 153 2.12 -9.25 7.62
C PRO A 153 1.40 -7.89 7.66
N ILE A 154 0.09 -7.89 7.87
CA ILE A 154 -0.73 -6.67 7.86
C ILE A 154 -0.30 -5.70 8.98
N GLU A 155 0.19 -6.20 10.12
CA GLU A 155 0.69 -5.35 11.20
C GLU A 155 1.88 -4.48 10.75
N GLN A 156 2.78 -5.05 9.93
CA GLN A 156 3.93 -4.31 9.41
C GLN A 156 3.50 -3.26 8.37
N VAL A 157 2.44 -3.54 7.61
CA VAL A 157 1.85 -2.58 6.67
C VAL A 157 1.28 -1.40 7.45
N VAL A 158 0.48 -1.64 8.49
CA VAL A 158 -0.07 -0.58 9.36
C VAL A 158 1.05 0.26 9.99
N HIS A 159 2.11 -0.39 10.49
CA HIS A 159 3.26 0.31 11.05
C HIS A 159 3.94 1.23 10.01
N THR A 160 4.18 0.72 8.80
CA THR A 160 4.83 1.48 7.72
C THR A 160 3.97 2.66 7.27
N LEU A 161 2.65 2.48 7.22
CA LEU A 161 1.69 3.54 6.92
C LEU A 161 1.68 4.62 8.00
N SER A 162 1.65 4.22 9.28
CA SER A 162 1.69 5.16 10.40
C SER A 162 2.99 5.95 10.41
N ALA A 163 4.14 5.29 10.19
CA ALA A 163 5.44 5.95 10.07
C ALA A 163 5.52 6.95 8.93
N SER A 164 4.66 6.79 7.90
CA SER A 164 4.56 7.71 6.76
C SER A 164 3.44 8.76 6.93
N CYS A 165 2.96 8.96 8.16
CA CYS A 165 1.88 9.90 8.48
C CYS A 165 0.57 9.64 7.72
N ALA A 166 0.24 8.36 7.47
CA ALA A 166 -1.04 8.01 6.88
C ALA A 166 -2.22 8.47 7.78
N PRO A 167 -3.27 9.05 7.19
CA PRO A 167 -4.49 9.43 7.91
C PRO A 167 -5.13 8.27 8.69
N ALA A 168 -5.78 8.58 9.82
CA ALA A 168 -6.40 7.58 10.69
C ALA A 168 -7.49 6.75 9.98
N ASN A 169 -8.23 7.36 9.04
CA ASN A 169 -9.22 6.65 8.23
C ASN A 169 -8.58 5.60 7.30
N VAL A 170 -7.36 5.86 6.80
CA VAL A 170 -6.62 4.90 5.97
C VAL A 170 -6.11 3.76 6.83
N LEU A 171 -5.51 4.07 7.98
CA LEU A 171 -5.03 3.06 8.94
C LEU A 171 -6.16 2.15 9.43
N ALA A 172 -7.34 2.70 9.71
CA ALA A 172 -8.51 1.95 10.13
C ALA A 172 -8.88 0.82 9.14
N VAL A 173 -8.78 1.06 7.83
CA VAL A 173 -9.06 0.06 6.80
C VAL A 173 -8.12 -1.13 6.91
N TYR A 174 -6.81 -0.89 7.10
CA TYR A 174 -5.83 -1.97 7.23
C TYR A 174 -5.90 -2.68 8.58
N ILE A 175 -6.20 -1.94 9.65
CA ILE A 175 -6.41 -2.53 10.98
C ILE A 175 -7.61 -3.49 10.93
N ALA A 176 -8.70 -3.14 10.24
CA ALA A 176 -9.89 -4.00 10.13
C ALA A 176 -9.60 -5.38 9.50
N LEU A 177 -8.51 -5.52 8.73
CA LEU A 177 -8.10 -6.77 8.08
C LEU A 177 -7.37 -7.74 9.02
N ILE A 178 -6.98 -7.32 10.22
CA ILE A 178 -6.26 -8.18 11.17
C ILE A 178 -7.26 -9.15 11.82
N ASP A 179 -6.95 -10.44 11.85
CA ASP A 179 -7.88 -11.45 12.38
C ASP A 179 -8.11 -11.29 13.90
N SER A 180 -7.04 -11.05 14.67
CA SER A 180 -7.14 -10.90 16.13
C SER A 180 -7.76 -9.55 16.51
N MET A 181 -8.89 -9.60 17.24
CA MET A 181 -9.54 -8.39 17.78
C MET A 181 -8.67 -7.67 18.81
N GLU A 182 -7.86 -8.41 19.59
CA GLU A 182 -6.93 -7.82 20.56
C GLU A 182 -5.82 -7.03 19.87
N THR A 183 -5.22 -7.60 18.82
CA THR A 183 -4.20 -6.92 18.02
C THR A 183 -4.78 -5.69 17.32
N ARG A 184 -6.02 -5.80 16.81
CA ARG A 184 -6.75 -4.66 16.22
C ARG A 184 -6.91 -3.52 17.22
N LEU A 185 -7.40 -3.82 18.42
CA LEU A 185 -7.60 -2.84 19.47
C LEU A 185 -6.28 -2.16 19.87
N LYS A 186 -5.23 -2.96 20.09
CA LYS A 186 -3.90 -2.46 20.45
C LYS A 186 -3.35 -1.48 19.42
N LEU A 187 -3.39 -1.84 18.12
CA LEU A 187 -2.89 -0.95 17.06
C LEU A 187 -3.77 0.28 16.88
N ALA A 188 -5.09 0.13 16.98
CA ALA A 188 -6.02 1.24 16.86
C ALA A 188 -5.83 2.28 17.97
N ILE A 189 -5.61 1.84 19.22
CA ILE A 189 -5.29 2.74 20.34
C ILE A 189 -3.92 3.39 20.12
N ASN A 190 -2.89 2.61 19.80
CA ASN A 190 -1.52 3.11 19.61
C ASN A 190 -1.44 4.20 18.52
N TYR A 191 -2.17 4.01 17.42
CA TYR A 191 -2.20 4.95 16.30
C TYR A 191 -3.36 5.96 16.36
N LYS A 192 -4.04 6.06 17.52
CA LYS A 192 -5.16 7.00 17.76
C LYS A 192 -6.27 6.92 16.71
N CYS A 193 -6.55 5.72 16.21
CA CYS A 193 -7.62 5.45 15.25
C CYS A 193 -8.94 5.20 15.99
N HIS A 194 -9.54 6.26 16.52
CA HIS A 194 -10.75 6.20 17.36
C HIS A 194 -11.90 5.42 16.72
N GLN A 195 -12.12 5.61 15.41
CA GLN A 195 -13.14 4.89 14.65
C GLN A 195 -12.96 3.36 14.71
N ALA A 196 -11.72 2.88 14.55
CA ALA A 196 -11.41 1.46 14.59
C ALA A 196 -11.55 0.87 16.00
N VAL A 197 -11.20 1.65 17.04
CA VAL A 197 -11.40 1.24 18.44
C VAL A 197 -12.88 1.01 18.74
N ILE A 198 -13.75 1.94 18.35
CA ILE A 198 -15.20 1.84 18.54
C ILE A 198 -15.76 0.58 17.84
N GLU A 199 -15.34 0.34 16.61
CA GLU A 199 -15.78 -0.84 15.85
C GLU A 199 -15.35 -2.16 16.50
N VAL A 200 -14.15 -2.22 17.08
CA VAL A 200 -13.70 -3.41 17.81
C VAL A 200 -14.54 -3.64 19.07
N HIS A 201 -14.82 -2.60 19.86
CA HIS A 201 -15.68 -2.75 21.05
C HIS A 201 -17.11 -3.15 20.71
N ILE A 202 -17.68 -2.60 19.63
CA ILE A 202 -18.98 -3.02 19.10
C ILE A 202 -18.95 -4.49 18.69
N ALA A 203 -17.90 -4.93 18.00
CA ALA A 203 -17.74 -6.32 17.56
C ALA A 203 -17.57 -7.30 18.74
N GLN A 204 -16.87 -6.87 19.79
CA GLN A 204 -16.72 -7.62 21.05
C GLN A 204 -18.01 -7.62 21.89
N LYS A 205 -18.93 -6.69 21.61
CA LYS A 205 -20.13 -6.38 22.43
C LYS A 205 -19.77 -5.99 23.85
N ASP A 206 -18.64 -5.31 24.02
CA ASP A 206 -18.16 -4.80 25.30
C ASP A 206 -18.67 -3.37 25.50
N ARG A 207 -19.76 -3.25 26.26
CA ARG A 207 -20.42 -1.97 26.51
C ARG A 207 -19.58 -1.08 27.42
N ASP A 208 -19.06 -1.64 28.51
CA ASP A 208 -18.34 -0.91 29.54
C ASP A 208 -17.04 -0.31 29.00
N ALA A 209 -16.32 -1.08 28.17
CA ALA A 209 -15.11 -0.59 27.52
C ALA A 209 -15.40 0.55 26.54
N LEU A 210 -16.50 0.48 25.78
CA LEU A 210 -16.91 1.55 24.88
C LEU A 210 -17.29 2.84 25.64
N GLU A 211 -18.05 2.71 26.73
CA GLU A 211 -18.42 3.86 27.57
C GLU A 211 -17.19 4.49 28.24
N LYS A 212 -16.21 3.67 28.66
CA LYS A 212 -14.93 4.16 29.18
C LYS A 212 -14.15 4.92 28.11
N TYR A 213 -14.01 4.35 26.92
CA TYR A 213 -13.26 4.96 25.82
C TYR A 213 -13.92 6.25 25.32
N MET A 214 -15.26 6.32 25.34
CA MET A 214 -16.02 7.52 24.94
C MET A 214 -15.69 8.76 25.78
N LYS A 215 -15.19 8.59 27.02
CA LYS A 215 -14.70 9.69 27.87
C LYS A 215 -13.36 10.26 27.41
N GLU A 216 -12.58 9.49 26.66
CA GLU A 216 -11.27 9.89 26.12
C GLU A 216 -11.38 10.62 24.77
N ILE A 217 -12.54 10.52 24.11
CA ILE A 217 -12.80 11.12 22.81
C ILE A 217 -13.41 12.53 23.00
N PRO A 218 -13.04 13.53 22.18
CA PRO A 218 -13.69 14.85 22.21
C PRO A 218 -15.20 14.76 21.97
N THR A 219 -15.97 15.39 22.85
CA THR A 219 -17.43 15.49 22.75
C THR A 219 -17.83 16.22 21.46
N GLY A 220 -18.69 15.60 20.66
CA GLY A 220 -19.16 16.17 19.37
C GLY A 220 -18.33 15.78 18.14
N SER A 221 -17.27 14.98 18.31
CA SER A 221 -16.57 14.35 17.19
C SER A 221 -17.47 13.32 16.47
N PRO A 222 -17.24 13.04 15.17
CA PRO A 222 -18.02 12.03 14.45
C PRO A 222 -17.89 10.63 15.08
N GLU A 223 -16.75 10.33 15.69
CA GLU A 223 -16.50 9.09 16.42
C GLU A 223 -17.35 9.01 17.70
N PHE A 224 -17.48 10.12 18.43
CA PHE A 224 -18.35 10.19 19.61
C PHE A 224 -19.83 9.95 19.25
N LEU A 225 -20.31 10.55 18.16
CA LEU A 225 -21.69 10.35 17.67
C LEU A 225 -21.92 8.89 17.26
N LYS A 226 -20.92 8.26 16.63
CA LYS A 226 -20.99 6.84 16.26
C LYS A 226 -21.03 5.94 17.50
N ALA A 227 -20.22 6.23 18.51
CA ALA A 227 -20.23 5.49 19.78
C ALA A 227 -21.57 5.63 20.50
N ASP A 228 -22.12 6.84 20.61
CA ASP A 228 -23.43 7.09 21.23
C ASP A 228 -24.58 6.37 20.50
N ALA A 229 -24.58 6.43 19.17
CA ALA A 229 -25.56 5.70 18.35
C ALA A 229 -25.44 4.18 18.54
N ALA A 230 -24.21 3.66 18.64
CA ALA A 230 -23.98 2.24 18.89
C ALA A 230 -24.47 1.81 20.28
N LEU A 231 -24.21 2.59 21.33
CA LEU A 231 -24.66 2.30 22.71
C LEU A 231 -26.18 2.16 22.82
N LYS A 232 -26.94 2.88 21.99
CA LYS A 232 -28.41 2.85 21.93
C LYS A 232 -28.97 1.73 21.05
N SER A 233 -28.26 1.33 20.00
CA SER A 233 -28.78 0.43 18.96
C SER A 233 -28.30 -1.01 19.05
N VAL A 234 -27.11 -1.25 19.62
CA VAL A 234 -26.49 -2.58 19.64
C VAL A 234 -27.01 -3.40 20.82
N LYS A 235 -27.26 -4.70 20.58
CA LYS A 235 -27.55 -5.68 21.64
C LYS A 235 -26.25 -6.14 22.29
N TRP A 236 -25.94 -5.57 23.45
CA TRP A 236 -24.75 -5.81 24.26
C TRP A 236 -24.79 -7.18 24.95
N LYS A 237 -23.62 -7.71 25.31
CA LYS A 237 -23.54 -8.85 26.24
C LYS A 237 -23.78 -8.29 27.64
N ASN A 238 -24.80 -8.81 28.33
CA ASN A 238 -24.98 -8.59 29.77
C ASN A 238 -23.94 -9.38 30.55
#